data_AF-A0A7V2ZHK9-F1
#
_entry.id   AF-A0A7V2ZHK9-F1
#
_cell.length_a   1.000
_cell.length_b   1.000
_cell.length_c   1.000
_cell.angle_alpha   90.00
_cell.angle_beta   90.00
_cell.angle_gamma   90.00
#
_symmetry.space_group_name_H-M   'P 1'
#
loop_
_entity.id
_entity.type
_entity.pdbx_description
1 polymer ?
#
loop_
_entity_poly.entity_id
_entity_poly.type
_entity_poly.pdbx_seq_one_letter_code
_entity_poly.pdbx_strand_id
1 'polypeptide(L)' 'MKQLFVSCVFFLLCYNIKEAQPTYANVPGPENVLVVFNSLDLTSKDVKDYYLAARNIPAVNVVGIMKF' A
#
# COMPACT_ATOMS: atom_id res chain seq x y z
N MET A 1 -39.74 -8.86 -22.69
CA MET A 1 -39.06 -7.61 -22.27
C MET A 1 -38.66 -7.60 -20.79
N LYS A 2 -39.53 -8.05 -19.86
CA LYS A 2 -39.25 -8.05 -18.42
C LYS A 2 -38.06 -8.96 -18.00
N GLN A 3 -37.89 -10.12 -18.65
CA GLN A 3 -36.79 -11.05 -18.34
C GLN A 3 -35.41 -10.59 -18.85
N LEU A 4 -35.36 -9.86 -19.96
CA LEU A 4 -34.12 -9.23 -20.46
C LEU A 4 -33.59 -8.20 -19.47
N PHE A 5 -34.49 -7.43 -18.84
CA PHE A 5 -34.13 -6.46 -17.82
C PHE A 5 -33.51 -7.11 -16.58
N VAL A 6 -34.11 -8.21 -16.10
CA VAL A 6 -33.60 -8.96 -14.94
C VAL A 6 -32.21 -9.56 -15.22
N SER A 7 -32.00 -10.09 -16.43
CA SER A 7 -30.70 -10.62 -16.84
C SER A 7 -29.62 -9.52 -16.88
N CYS A 8 -29.94 -8.35 -17.43
CA CYS A 8 -29.01 -7.21 -17.48
C CYS A 8 -28.58 -6.72 -16.09
N VAL A 9 -29.52 -6.61 -15.15
CA VAL A 9 -29.24 -6.19 -13.77
C VAL A 9 -28.36 -7.22 -13.05
N PHE A 10 -28.59 -8.53 -13.29
CA PHE A 10 -27.77 -9.59 -12.71
C PHE A 10 -26.31 -9.53 -13.19
N PHE A 11 -26.08 -9.28 -14.48
CA PHE A 11 -24.72 -9.10 -15.01
C PHE A 11 -24.00 -7.88 -14.43
N LEU A 12 -24.71 -6.79 -14.15
CA LEU A 12 -24.14 -5.61 -13.50
C LEU A 12 -23.77 -5.86 -12.03
N LEU A 13 -24.55 -6.68 -11.31
CA LEU A 13 -24.26 -7.07 -9.93
C LEU A 13 -23.10 -8.07 -9.82
N CYS A 14 -22.93 -8.93 -10.83
CA CYS A 14 -21.79 -9.85 -10.92
C CYS A 14 -20.53 -9.20 -11.51
N TYR A 15 -20.63 -7.96 -11.99
CA TYR A 15 -19.47 -7.16 -12.37
C TYR A 15 -18.77 -6.76 -11.07
N ASN A 16 -17.88 -7.64 -10.59
CA ASN A 16 -16.92 -7.28 -9.57
C ASN A 16 -16.29 -5.96 -10.02
N ILE A 17 -16.58 -4.88 -9.31
CA ILE A 17 -15.83 -3.65 -9.42
C ILE A 17 -14.41 -4.12 -9.16
N LYS A 18 -13.61 -4.25 -10.23
CA LYS A 18 -12.18 -4.53 -10.16
C LYS A 18 -11.72 -3.55 -9.10
N GLU A 19 -11.37 -4.06 -7.90
CA GLU A 19 -11.12 -3.25 -6.71
C GLU A 19 -10.41 -2.01 -7.20
N ALA A 20 -11.02 -0.83 -6.97
CA ALA A 20 -10.46 0.42 -7.46
C ALA A 20 -8.99 0.39 -7.06
N GLN A 21 -8.10 0.12 -8.01
CA GLN A 21 -6.70 -0.01 -7.68
C GLN A 21 -6.39 1.35 -7.09
N PRO A 22 -5.93 1.44 -5.83
CA PRO A 22 -5.56 2.72 -5.28
C PRO A 22 -4.66 3.35 -6.33
N THR A 23 -4.82 4.64 -6.58
CA THR A 23 -4.08 5.39 -7.60
C THR A 23 -2.60 5.51 -7.21
N TYR A 24 -1.95 4.36 -7.02
CA TYR A 24 -0.53 4.07 -6.91
C TYR A 24 0.18 4.33 -8.24
N ALA A 25 -0.41 5.10 -9.15
CA ALA A 25 0.15 5.41 -10.46
C ALA A 25 1.57 5.97 -10.33
N ASN A 26 1.94 6.53 -9.16
CA ASN A 26 3.29 7.00 -8.85
C ASN A 26 3.73 6.60 -7.42
N VAL A 27 3.67 5.31 -7.03
CA VAL A 27 4.39 4.90 -5.80
C VAL A 27 5.88 5.16 -6.02
N PRO A 28 6.54 6.03 -5.22
CA PRO A 28 7.94 6.37 -5.42
C PRO A 28 8.80 5.11 -5.40
N GLY A 29 9.79 5.01 -6.29
CA GLY A 29 10.77 3.91 -6.20
C GLY A 29 11.51 3.92 -4.85
N PRO A 30 12.09 2.79 -4.42
CA PRO A 30 12.76 2.68 -3.13
C PRO A 30 13.89 3.71 -2.91
N GLU A 31 14.55 4.13 -3.99
CA GLU A 31 15.55 5.20 -4.00
C GLU A 31 14.99 6.58 -3.61
N ASN A 32 13.67 6.79 -3.75
CA ASN A 32 12.97 8.04 -3.48
C ASN A 32 12.15 8.01 -2.17
N VAL A 33 12.36 7.01 -1.31
CA VAL A 33 11.64 6.84 -0.04
C VAL A 33 12.61 7.02 1.13
N LEU A 34 12.30 7.93 2.06
CA LEU A 34 12.99 8.08 3.34
C LEU A 34 12.21 7.37 4.44
N VAL A 35 12.87 6.45 5.17
CA VAL A 35 12.28 5.75 6.32
C VAL A 35 12.81 6.37 7.60
N VAL A 36 11.93 6.98 8.39
CA VAL A 36 12.25 7.52 9.71
C VAL A 36 11.57 6.67 10.78
N PHE A 37 12.33 6.22 11.78
CA PHE A 37 11.80 5.36 12.85
C PHE A 37 12.36 5.76 14.22
N ASN A 38 11.61 5.46 15.28
CA ASN A 38 12.06 5.68 16.65
C ASN A 38 12.99 4.53 17.07
N SER A 39 14.25 4.85 17.36
CA SER A 39 15.28 3.88 17.74
C SER A 39 15.11 3.32 19.16
N LEU A 40 14.23 3.89 19.97
CA LEU A 40 13.92 3.42 21.32
C LEU A 40 12.63 2.59 21.39
N ASP A 41 11.80 2.62 20.35
CA ASP A 41 10.52 1.91 20.30
C ASP A 41 10.62 0.61 19.48
N LEU A 42 10.20 -0.51 20.07
CA LEU A 42 10.31 -1.82 19.42
C LEU A 42 9.36 -1.93 18.22
N THR A 43 8.11 -1.49 18.39
CA THR A 43 7.12 -1.53 17.31
C THR A 43 7.55 -0.68 16.11
N SER A 44 8.15 0.48 16.35
CA SER A 44 8.69 1.33 15.29
C SER A 44 9.83 0.65 14.51
N LYS A 45 10.69 -0.11 15.20
CA LYS A 45 11.73 -0.94 14.54
C LYS A 45 11.11 -2.04 13.70
N ASP A 46 10.12 -2.76 14.23
CA ASP A 46 9.46 -3.86 13.51
C ASP A 46 8.76 -3.36 12.25
N VAL A 47 8.06 -2.22 12.35
CA VAL A 47 7.44 -1.56 11.19
C VAL A 47 8.49 -1.15 10.16
N LYS A 48 9.60 -0.55 10.61
CA LYS A 48 10.72 -0.18 9.74
C LYS A 48 11.26 -1.42 9.00
N ASP A 49 11.51 -2.53 9.69
CA ASP A 49 12.03 -3.77 9.08
C ASP A 49 11.06 -4.37 8.06
N TYR A 50 9.75 -4.37 8.36
CA TYR A 50 8.72 -4.79 7.42
C TYR A 50 8.78 -4.00 6.11
N TYR A 51 8.88 -2.67 6.17
CA TYR A 51 8.92 -1.83 4.97
C TYR A 51 10.23 -1.94 4.19
N LEU A 52 11.38 -2.06 4.87
CA LEU A 52 12.65 -2.30 4.19
C LEU A 52 12.60 -3.60 3.38
N ALA A 53 12.13 -4.69 4.00
CA ALA A 53 12.06 -6.01 3.37
C ALA A 53 11.07 -6.03 2.19
N ALA A 54 9.92 -5.35 2.32
CA ALA A 54 8.90 -5.34 1.29
C ALA A 54 9.30 -4.55 0.02
N ARG A 55 10.22 -3.59 0.13
CA ARG A 55 10.48 -2.60 -0.93
C ARG A 55 11.93 -2.48 -1.38
N ASN A 56 12.88 -3.20 -0.76
CA ASN A 56 14.31 -3.09 -1.04
C ASN A 56 14.84 -1.65 -0.90
N ILE A 57 14.46 -0.96 0.18
CA ILE A 57 14.86 0.43 0.44
C ILE A 57 16.37 0.48 0.76
N PRO A 58 17.16 1.34 0.09
CA PRO A 58 18.58 1.49 0.38
C PRO A 58 18.84 1.89 1.84
N ALA A 59 19.87 1.31 2.46
CA ALA A 59 20.23 1.63 3.85
C ALA A 59 20.54 3.13 4.06
N VAL A 60 21.03 3.83 3.03
CA VAL A 60 21.29 5.28 3.06
C VAL A 60 20.03 6.12 3.27
N ASN A 61 18.85 5.56 3.01
CA ASN A 61 17.56 6.23 3.15
C ASN A 61 16.84 5.87 4.47
N VAL A 62 17.57 5.36 5.47
CA VAL A 62 16.98 4.89 6.74
C VAL A 62 17.58 5.68 7.89
N VAL A 63 16.72 6.40 8.63
CA VAL A 63 17.13 7.32 9.70
C VAL A 63 16.44 6.95 11.01
N GLY A 64 17.24 6.59 12.01
CA GLY A 64 16.76 6.38 13.37
C GLY A 64 16.80 7.67 14.17
N ILE A 65 15.71 7.99 14.88
CA ILE A 65 15.61 9.13 15.79
C ILE A 65 15.32 8.63 17.21
N MET A 66 15.84 9.32 18.23
CA MET A 66 15.70 8.88 19.63
C MET A 66 14.46 9.46 20.34
N LYS A 67 13.83 10.51 19.78
CA LYS A 67 12.69 11.20 20.40
C LYS A 67 12.01 12.10 19.36
N PHE A 68 10.70 12.28 19.47
CA PHE A 68 9.95 13.37 18.83
C PHE A 68 9.79 14.52 19.82
#